data_AF-A0A964VTE1-F1
#
_entry.id   AF-A0A964VTE1-F1
#
_cell.length_a   1.000
_cell.length_b   1.000
_cell.length_c   1.000
_cell.angle_alpha   90.00
_cell.angle_beta   90.00
_cell.angle_gamma   90.00
#
_symmetry.space_group_name_H-M   'P 1'
#
loop_
_entity.id
_entity.type
_entity.pdbx_description
1 polymer ?
#
loop_
_entity_poly.entity_id
_entity_poly.type
_entity_poly.pdbx_seq_one_letter_code
_entity_poly.pdbx_strand_id
1 'polypeptide(L)'
;MQNELGVKMALTSVFLMVAVFLLADWGNMLTPGRMRAQMGFPLAVKGDWWGNLFLLSPALYIMGKYAQSLGRGEVLIAVLAAFVASYVLFELVYRKGEYPDALAGAGVITPAGWVTVFYSTVVFAAISLFYLRAPATTADILIVSGLLMLYIPIANHVLLWLLDGWCFFPWCPPLFRKEEMSPLYFILLGEVAVMVATIIKLDLWFLL
;
A
#
# COMPACT_ATOMS: atom_id res chain seq x y z
N MET A 1 -13.24 -20.88 12.69
CA MET A 1 -12.21 -21.02 11.65
C MET A 1 -12.08 -19.81 10.72
N GLN A 2 -13.17 -19.18 10.25
CA GLN A 2 -13.10 -18.04 9.31
C GLN A 2 -12.30 -16.82 9.83
N ASN A 3 -12.36 -16.52 11.13
CA ASN A 3 -11.63 -15.37 11.70
C ASN A 3 -10.11 -15.61 11.79
N GLU A 4 -9.64 -16.85 11.77
CA GLU A 4 -8.21 -17.16 11.98
C GLU A 4 -7.34 -16.71 10.81
N LEU A 5 -7.85 -16.82 9.57
CA LEU A 5 -7.12 -16.40 8.36
C LEU A 5 -7.03 -14.88 8.26
N GLY A 6 -8.10 -14.16 8.61
CA GLY A 6 -8.07 -12.70 8.70
C GLY A 6 -7.02 -12.20 9.69
N VAL A 7 -6.96 -12.80 10.89
CA VAL A 7 -5.93 -12.47 11.88
C VAL A 7 -4.53 -12.76 11.34
N LYS A 8 -4.32 -13.92 10.71
CA LYS A 8 -3.02 -14.27 10.11
C LYS A 8 -2.59 -13.27 9.04
N MET A 9 -3.50 -12.85 8.16
CA MET A 9 -3.20 -11.87 7.12
C MET A 9 -2.83 -10.50 7.69
N ALA A 10 -3.60 -10.01 8.66
CA ALA A 10 -3.32 -8.73 9.33
C ALA A 10 -1.99 -8.76 10.08
N LEU A 11 -1.73 -9.81 10.87
CA LEU A 11 -0.47 -9.95 11.61
C LEU A 11 0.74 -10.13 10.68
N THR A 12 0.58 -10.87 9.58
CA THR A 12 1.63 -11.01 8.57
C THR A 12 1.95 -9.67 7.93
N SER A 13 0.94 -8.83 7.64
CA SER A 13 1.15 -7.48 7.14
C SER A 13 1.94 -6.61 8.11
N VAL A 14 1.56 -6.61 9.39
CA VAL A 14 2.29 -5.87 10.44
C VAL A 14 3.72 -6.39 10.59
N PHE A 15 3.92 -7.71 10.60
CA PHE A 15 5.23 -8.33 10.69
C PHE A 15 6.13 -7.95 9.52
N LEU A 16 5.64 -8.03 8.27
CA LEU A 16 6.40 -7.67 7.08
C LEU A 16 6.77 -6.20 7.06
N MET A 17 5.87 -5.31 7.48
CA MET A 17 6.16 -3.88 7.65
C MET A 17 7.31 -3.65 8.66
N VAL A 18 7.26 -4.31 9.82
CA VAL A 18 8.33 -4.23 10.83
C VAL A 18 9.64 -4.78 10.27
N ALA A 19 9.60 -5.88 9.52
CA ALA A 19 10.79 -6.48 8.92
C ALA A 19 11.47 -5.53 7.91
N VAL A 20 10.71 -4.84 7.05
CA VAL A 20 11.25 -3.83 6.12
C VAL A 20 12.05 -2.76 6.87
N PHE A 21 11.53 -2.31 8.02
CA PHE A 21 12.20 -1.30 8.81
C PHE A 21 13.45 -1.79 9.51
N LEU A 22 13.39 -2.96 10.14
CA LEU A 22 14.56 -3.54 10.80
C LEU A 22 15.69 -3.79 9.77
N LEU A 23 15.34 -4.22 8.56
CA LEU A 23 16.31 -4.39 7.47
C LEU A 23 16.86 -3.06 6.97
N ALA A 24 16.02 -2.03 6.85
CA ALA A 24 16.46 -0.67 6.49
C ALA A 24 17.44 -0.10 7.52
N ASP A 25 17.14 -0.29 8.81
CA ASP A 25 17.94 0.19 9.92
C ASP A 25 19.28 -0.57 10.02
N TRP A 26 19.26 -1.90 9.88
CA TRP A 26 20.46 -2.72 9.84
C TRP A 26 21.40 -2.36 8.67
N GLY A 27 20.83 -2.00 7.52
CA GLY A 27 21.58 -1.53 6.36
C GLY A 27 22.12 -0.09 6.47
N ASN A 28 21.84 0.63 7.56
CA ASN A 28 22.06 2.08 7.69
C ASN A 28 21.48 2.88 6.50
N MET A 29 20.36 2.41 5.93
CA MET A 29 19.72 3.04 4.78
C MET A 29 18.52 3.89 5.20
N LEU A 30 18.19 4.90 4.39
CA LEU A 30 17.05 5.75 4.66
C LEU A 30 15.80 5.16 4.03
N THR A 31 14.73 4.99 4.81
CA THR A 31 13.43 4.65 4.24
C THR A 31 12.89 5.81 3.40
N PRO A 32 11.99 5.57 2.42
CA PRO A 32 11.40 6.64 1.62
C PRO A 32 10.77 7.77 2.45
N GLY A 33 10.13 7.42 3.58
CA GLY A 33 9.63 8.41 4.54
C GLY A 33 10.75 9.28 5.14
N ARG A 34 11.84 8.65 5.62
CA ARG A 34 13.01 9.35 6.18
C ARG A 34 13.72 10.23 5.14
N MET A 35 13.82 9.77 3.88
CA MET A 35 14.37 10.54 2.77
C MET A 35 13.53 11.78 2.47
N ARG A 36 12.20 11.61 2.44
CA ARG A 36 11.29 12.75 2.28
C ARG A 36 11.46 13.71 3.45
N ALA A 37 11.46 13.23 4.69
CA ALA A 37 11.34 14.07 5.87
C ALA A 37 12.63 14.62 6.48
N GLN A 38 13.65 14.97 5.69
CA GLN A 38 14.88 15.57 6.24
C GLN A 38 14.65 16.86 7.07
N MET A 39 13.47 17.48 7.05
CA MET A 39 13.07 18.59 7.94
C MET A 39 11.61 18.52 8.48
N GLY A 40 10.97 17.34 8.56
CA GLY A 40 9.55 17.19 8.92
C GLY A 40 9.23 16.57 10.29
N PHE A 41 7.95 16.57 10.71
CA PHE A 41 7.51 16.06 12.02
C PHE A 41 7.63 14.52 12.10
N PRO A 42 8.37 13.93 13.07
CA PRO A 42 8.75 12.50 13.11
C PRO A 42 7.59 11.48 12.99
N LEU A 43 6.38 11.85 13.44
CA LEU A 43 5.19 11.00 13.36
C LEU A 43 4.55 10.99 11.95
N ALA A 44 4.68 12.09 11.20
CA ALA A 44 4.21 12.22 9.82
C ALA A 44 5.12 11.47 8.84
N VAL A 45 6.41 11.37 9.15
CA VAL A 45 7.45 10.61 8.41
C VAL A 45 7.13 9.11 8.27
N LYS A 46 6.20 8.63 9.09
CA LYS A 46 5.76 7.23 9.15
C LYS A 46 4.32 7.06 8.66
N GLY A 47 3.82 7.93 7.78
CA GLY A 47 2.45 7.84 7.25
C GLY A 47 2.14 6.47 6.62
N ASP A 48 3.14 5.85 6.03
CA ASP A 48 3.14 4.46 5.53
C ASP A 48 2.89 3.44 6.66
N TRP A 49 3.48 3.63 7.84
CA TRP A 49 3.23 2.78 9.01
C TRP A 49 1.83 2.90 9.56
N TRP A 50 1.37 4.14 9.74
CA TRP A 50 0.06 4.40 10.32
C TRP A 50 -1.04 3.93 9.39
N GLY A 51 -0.88 4.17 8.08
CA GLY A 51 -1.73 3.59 7.06
C GLY A 51 -1.72 2.06 7.14
N ASN A 52 -0.57 1.42 7.22
CA ASN A 52 -0.48 -0.04 7.28
C ASN A 52 -1.15 -0.61 8.54
N LEU A 53 -0.89 -0.01 9.70
CA LEU A 53 -1.37 -0.51 10.98
C LEU A 53 -2.88 -0.29 11.17
N PHE A 54 -3.38 0.90 10.85
CA PHE A 54 -4.75 1.30 11.18
C PHE A 54 -5.73 1.21 10.02
N LEU A 55 -5.26 1.11 8.77
CA LEU A 55 -6.14 1.07 7.59
C LEU A 55 -5.99 -0.24 6.83
N LEU A 56 -4.77 -0.57 6.39
CA LEU A 56 -4.55 -1.76 5.58
C LEU A 56 -4.69 -3.06 6.39
N SER A 57 -4.18 -3.11 7.62
CA SER A 57 -4.28 -4.33 8.44
C SER A 57 -5.73 -4.70 8.79
N PRO A 58 -6.61 -3.74 9.18
CA PRO A 58 -8.05 -4.00 9.29
C PRO A 58 -8.71 -4.40 7.96
N ALA A 59 -8.31 -3.79 6.84
CA ALA A 59 -8.83 -4.17 5.52
C ALA A 59 -8.47 -5.63 5.18
N LEU A 60 -7.22 -6.03 5.38
CA LEU A 60 -6.75 -7.40 5.17
C LEU A 60 -7.40 -8.39 6.13
N TYR A 61 -7.69 -7.99 7.37
CA TYR A 61 -8.47 -8.79 8.31
C TYR A 61 -9.86 -9.12 7.74
N ILE A 62 -10.56 -8.11 7.21
CA ILE A 62 -11.89 -8.29 6.60
C ILE A 62 -11.81 -9.16 5.35
N MET A 63 -10.85 -8.89 4.45
CA MET A 63 -10.64 -9.70 3.24
C MET A 63 -10.37 -11.17 3.60
N GLY A 64 -9.57 -11.42 4.63
CA GLY A 64 -9.20 -12.76 5.06
C GLY A 64 -10.36 -13.61 5.60
N LYS A 65 -11.48 -12.98 6.01
CA LYS A 65 -12.73 -13.71 6.35
C LYS A 65 -13.23 -14.55 5.15
N TYR A 66 -12.97 -14.07 3.94
CA TYR A 66 -13.43 -14.66 2.69
C TYR A 66 -12.41 -15.60 2.06
N ALA A 67 -11.21 -15.75 2.63
CA ALA A 67 -10.12 -16.51 2.02
C ALA A 67 -10.47 -17.99 1.75
N GLN A 68 -11.35 -18.60 2.55
CA GLN A 68 -11.77 -19.99 2.38
C GLN A 68 -12.68 -20.21 1.15
N SER A 69 -13.32 -19.14 0.66
CA SER A 69 -14.18 -19.21 -0.53
C SER A 69 -13.41 -19.18 -1.85
N LEU A 70 -12.09 -18.94 -1.78
CA LEU A 70 -11.25 -18.72 -2.97
C LEU A 70 -10.65 -20.04 -3.46
N GLY A 71 -10.67 -20.26 -4.77
CA GLY A 71 -10.03 -21.42 -5.39
C GLY A 71 -8.51 -21.30 -5.35
N ARG A 72 -7.79 -22.41 -5.07
CA ARG A 72 -6.31 -22.42 -5.03
C ARG A 72 -5.67 -21.94 -6.34
N GLY A 73 -6.26 -22.30 -7.49
CA GLY A 73 -5.79 -21.85 -8.80
C GLY A 73 -5.96 -20.35 -9.01
N GLU A 74 -7.06 -19.77 -8.53
CA GLU A 74 -7.32 -18.33 -8.60
C GLU A 74 -6.35 -17.55 -7.72
N VAL A 75 -6.10 -18.06 -6.51
CA VAL A 75 -5.10 -17.50 -5.60
C VAL A 75 -3.73 -17.50 -6.25
N LEU A 76 -3.31 -18.60 -6.88
CA LEU A 76 -2.03 -18.69 -7.57
C LEU A 76 -1.91 -17.67 -8.71
N ILE A 77 -2.94 -17.58 -9.57
CA ILE A 77 -2.96 -16.63 -10.69
C ILE A 77 -2.89 -15.18 -10.17
N ALA A 78 -3.67 -14.86 -9.13
CA ALA A 78 -3.67 -13.53 -8.52
C ALA A 78 -2.30 -13.18 -7.92
N VAL A 79 -1.65 -14.12 -7.24
CA VAL A 79 -0.30 -13.92 -6.68
C VAL A 79 0.73 -13.71 -7.79
N LEU A 80 0.69 -14.48 -8.87
CA LEU A 80 1.63 -14.32 -10.00
C LEU A 80 1.43 -12.97 -10.71
N ALA A 81 0.19 -12.60 -11.00
CA ALA A 81 -0.13 -11.31 -11.61
C ALA A 81 0.26 -10.14 -10.70
N ALA A 82 -0.03 -10.25 -9.40
CA ALA A 82 0.36 -9.27 -8.40
C ALA A 82 1.87 -9.15 -8.26
N PHE A 83 2.62 -10.24 -8.36
CA PHE A 83 4.08 -10.22 -8.28
C PHE A 83 4.69 -9.44 -9.43
N VAL A 84 4.23 -9.70 -10.66
CA VAL A 84 4.67 -8.96 -11.84
C VAL A 84 4.32 -7.48 -11.70
N ALA A 85 3.10 -7.15 -11.28
CA ALA A 85 2.68 -5.77 -11.07
C ALA A 85 3.51 -5.06 -9.98
N SER A 86 3.72 -5.71 -8.83
CA SER A 86 4.53 -5.17 -7.73
C SER A 86 5.97 -4.95 -8.13
N TYR A 87 6.59 -5.91 -8.83
CA TYR A 87 7.96 -5.77 -9.32
C TYR A 87 8.09 -4.65 -10.35
N VAL A 88 7.18 -4.56 -11.33
CA VAL A 88 7.19 -3.49 -12.34
C VAL A 88 7.00 -2.12 -11.70
N LEU A 89 6.04 -1.97 -10.78
CA LEU A 89 5.84 -0.71 -10.06
C LEU A 89 7.05 -0.35 -9.21
N PHE A 90 7.67 -1.34 -8.56
CA PHE A 90 8.89 -1.14 -7.80
C PHE A 90 10.01 -0.59 -8.67
N GLU A 91 10.29 -1.23 -9.81
CA GLU A 91 11.30 -0.75 -10.77
C GLU A 91 10.96 0.66 -11.28
N LEU A 92 9.70 0.92 -11.67
CA LEU A 92 9.30 2.24 -12.17
C LEU A 92 9.50 3.36 -11.15
N VAL A 93 9.30 3.08 -9.86
CA VAL A 93 9.43 4.07 -8.78
C VAL A 93 10.87 4.19 -8.28
N TYR A 94 11.59 3.08 -8.17
CA TYR A 94 12.87 3.00 -7.45
C TYR A 94 14.12 2.79 -8.34
N ARG A 95 13.99 2.71 -9.68
CA ARG A 95 15.14 2.50 -10.59
C ARG A 95 16.15 3.66 -10.63
N LYS A 96 15.89 4.79 -9.97
CA LYS A 96 16.84 5.92 -9.89
C LYS A 96 17.75 5.76 -8.66
N GLY A 97 18.97 5.25 -8.87
CA GLY A 97 19.98 5.04 -7.82
C GLY A 97 20.65 6.32 -7.29
N GLU A 98 19.93 7.43 -7.22
CA GLU A 98 20.49 8.75 -6.86
C GLU A 98 20.68 8.91 -5.34
N TYR A 99 20.04 8.08 -4.52
CA TYR A 99 20.08 8.13 -3.07
C TYR A 99 20.26 6.73 -2.44
N PRO A 100 20.81 6.64 -1.22
CA PRO A 100 20.84 5.40 -0.44
C PRO A 100 19.44 5.09 0.11
N ASP A 101 18.53 4.69 -0.79
CA ASP A 101 17.17 4.25 -0.45
C ASP A 101 17.23 2.83 0.13
N ALA A 102 16.55 2.65 1.26
CA ALA A 102 16.43 1.36 1.94
C ALA A 102 15.83 0.26 1.08
N LEU A 103 15.07 0.61 0.05
CA LEU A 103 14.42 -0.34 -0.84
C LEU A 103 15.27 -0.61 -2.09
N ALA A 104 15.94 0.40 -2.65
CA ALA A 104 16.83 0.25 -3.80
C ALA A 104 18.06 1.16 -3.69
N GLY A 105 19.25 0.58 -3.60
CA GLY A 105 20.51 1.32 -3.53
C GLY A 105 21.35 1.08 -4.78
N ALA A 106 21.83 2.14 -5.43
CA ALA A 106 22.70 2.05 -6.61
C ALA A 106 22.14 1.19 -7.77
N GLY A 107 20.81 1.18 -7.95
CA GLY A 107 20.14 0.42 -9.00
C GLY A 107 19.94 -1.07 -8.69
N VAL A 108 20.20 -1.51 -7.45
CA VAL A 108 19.98 -2.89 -7.00
C VAL A 108 18.91 -2.93 -5.91
N ILE A 109 17.99 -3.89 -6.01
CA ILE A 109 16.97 -4.15 -5.00
C ILE A 109 17.64 -4.69 -3.73
N THR A 110 17.44 -4.01 -2.61
CA THR A 110 17.98 -4.42 -1.31
C THR A 110 17.14 -5.55 -0.70
N PRO A 111 17.60 -6.21 0.37
CA PRO A 111 16.75 -7.16 1.11
C PRO A 111 15.41 -6.56 1.57
N ALA A 112 15.40 -5.32 2.05
CA ALA A 112 14.18 -4.62 2.43
C ALA A 112 13.28 -4.34 1.21
N GLY A 113 13.87 -4.01 0.06
CA GLY A 113 13.16 -3.87 -1.22
C GLY A 113 12.46 -5.17 -1.63
N TRP A 114 13.14 -6.31 -1.55
CA TRP A 114 12.53 -7.61 -1.83
C TRP A 114 11.37 -7.93 -0.89
N VAL A 115 11.53 -7.69 0.41
CA VAL A 115 10.44 -7.87 1.37
C VAL A 115 9.25 -6.98 1.02
N THR A 116 9.49 -5.72 0.61
CA THR A 116 8.42 -4.82 0.14
C THR A 116 7.74 -5.34 -1.13
N VAL A 117 8.49 -5.85 -2.12
CA VAL A 117 7.90 -6.44 -3.35
C VAL A 117 7.00 -7.62 -3.00
N PHE A 118 7.46 -8.54 -2.15
CA PHE A 118 6.64 -9.69 -1.72
C PHE A 118 5.43 -9.26 -0.89
N TYR A 119 5.61 -8.27 -0.01
CA TYR A 119 4.52 -7.71 0.77
C TYR A 119 3.42 -7.11 -0.14
N SER A 120 3.80 -6.23 -1.06
CA SER A 120 2.89 -5.62 -2.03
C SER A 120 2.20 -6.67 -2.91
N THR A 121 2.92 -7.73 -3.29
CA THR A 121 2.36 -8.86 -4.05
C THR A 121 1.18 -9.49 -3.32
N VAL A 122 1.37 -9.81 -2.03
CA VAL A 122 0.32 -10.44 -1.22
C VAL A 122 -0.87 -9.48 -1.04
N VAL A 123 -0.61 -8.19 -0.82
CA VAL A 123 -1.65 -7.18 -0.66
C VAL A 123 -2.47 -7.00 -1.95
N PHE A 124 -1.82 -6.84 -3.10
CA PHE A 124 -2.50 -6.71 -4.38
C PHE A 124 -3.30 -7.96 -4.75
N ALA A 125 -2.76 -9.15 -4.48
CA ALA A 125 -3.50 -10.39 -4.66
C ALA A 125 -4.75 -10.43 -3.77
N ALA A 126 -4.62 -10.08 -2.49
CA ALA A 126 -5.75 -10.06 -1.55
C ALA A 126 -6.85 -9.09 -1.98
N ILE A 127 -6.47 -7.85 -2.35
CA ILE A 127 -7.41 -6.84 -2.87
C ILE A 127 -8.11 -7.35 -4.13
N SER A 128 -7.34 -7.87 -5.09
CA SER A 128 -7.88 -8.36 -6.36
C SER A 128 -8.87 -9.51 -6.15
N LEU A 129 -8.51 -10.48 -5.32
CA LEU A 129 -9.39 -11.62 -5.00
C LEU A 129 -10.65 -11.18 -4.25
N PHE A 130 -10.54 -10.20 -3.35
CA PHE A 130 -11.69 -9.65 -2.64
C PHE A 130 -12.71 -9.03 -3.61
N TYR A 131 -12.28 -8.10 -4.48
CA TYR A 131 -13.19 -7.45 -5.41
C TYR A 131 -13.66 -8.38 -6.53
N LEU A 132 -12.82 -9.30 -7.04
CA LEU A 132 -13.21 -10.12 -8.19
C LEU A 132 -13.94 -11.42 -7.84
N ARG A 133 -13.64 -12.03 -6.68
CA ARG A 133 -14.09 -13.41 -6.38
C ARG A 133 -14.78 -13.59 -5.05
N ALA A 134 -14.42 -12.81 -4.02
CA ALA A 134 -15.00 -13.02 -2.69
C ALA A 134 -16.53 -12.75 -2.69
N PRO A 135 -17.35 -13.60 -2.06
CA PRO A 135 -18.77 -13.36 -1.85
C PRO A 135 -18.97 -12.40 -0.66
N ALA A 136 -18.40 -11.20 -0.77
CA ALA A 136 -18.38 -10.22 0.30
C ALA A 136 -19.73 -9.51 0.48
N THR A 137 -20.09 -9.23 1.74
CA THR A 137 -21.27 -8.44 2.04
C THR A 137 -21.09 -6.98 1.62
N THR A 138 -22.18 -6.27 1.30
CA THR A 138 -22.15 -4.84 0.96
C THR A 138 -21.43 -4.01 2.03
N ALA A 139 -21.68 -4.31 3.31
CA ALA A 139 -21.04 -3.61 4.42
C ALA A 139 -19.51 -3.80 4.43
N ASP A 140 -19.02 -5.05 4.28
CA ASP A 140 -17.59 -5.32 4.25
C ASP A 140 -16.93 -4.68 3.01
N ILE A 141 -17.60 -4.66 1.85
CA ILE A 141 -17.11 -3.99 0.64
C ILE A 141 -16.91 -2.49 0.91
N LEU A 142 -17.94 -1.81 1.43
CA LEU A 142 -17.87 -0.37 1.72
C LEU A 142 -16.79 -0.05 2.77
N ILE A 143 -16.65 -0.87 3.82
CA ILE A 143 -15.62 -0.69 4.85
C ILE A 143 -14.23 -0.85 4.22
N VAL A 144 -14.01 -1.93 3.47
CA VAL A 144 -12.71 -2.18 2.82
C VAL A 144 -12.37 -1.06 1.83
N SER A 145 -13.32 -0.64 1.00
CA SER A 145 -13.13 0.46 0.06
C SER A 145 -12.78 1.77 0.79
N GLY A 146 -13.51 2.12 1.84
CA GLY A 146 -13.23 3.31 2.65
C GLY A 146 -11.85 3.26 3.30
N LEU A 147 -11.45 2.11 3.84
CA LEU A 147 -10.12 1.92 4.41
C LEU A 147 -9.02 2.06 3.36
N LEU A 148 -9.20 1.50 2.16
CA LEU A 148 -8.22 1.60 1.07
C LEU A 148 -8.12 3.03 0.50
N MET A 149 -9.24 3.72 0.30
CA MET A 149 -9.28 5.12 -0.16
C MET A 149 -8.68 6.10 0.87
N LEU A 150 -8.70 5.76 2.16
CA LEU A 150 -7.98 6.53 3.17
C LEU A 150 -6.51 6.14 3.24
N TYR A 151 -6.21 4.85 3.06
CA TYR A 151 -4.86 4.32 3.13
C TYR A 151 -3.94 4.93 2.08
N ILE A 152 -4.35 4.94 0.82
CA ILE A 152 -3.53 5.40 -0.30
C ILE A 152 -3.02 6.85 -0.10
N PRO A 153 -3.84 7.86 0.23
CA PRO A 153 -3.36 9.23 0.41
C PRO A 153 -2.56 9.42 1.70
N ILE A 154 -2.89 8.68 2.77
CA ILE A 154 -2.18 8.75 4.05
C ILE A 154 -0.79 8.09 3.93
N ALA A 155 -0.71 6.89 3.38
CA ALA A 155 0.54 6.16 3.18
C ALA A 155 1.49 6.93 2.25
N ASN A 156 0.94 7.62 1.24
CA ASN A 156 1.72 8.42 0.31
C ASN A 156 1.93 9.88 0.75
N HIS A 157 1.48 10.24 1.95
CA HIS A 157 1.61 11.58 2.56
C HIS A 157 0.86 12.71 1.83
N VAL A 158 0.03 12.41 0.81
CA VAL A 158 -0.76 13.42 0.06
C VAL A 158 -1.68 14.20 0.98
N LEU A 159 -2.33 13.53 1.92
CA LEU A 159 -3.18 14.19 2.91
C LEU A 159 -2.35 15.14 3.81
N LEU A 160 -1.15 14.73 4.20
CA LEU A 160 -0.26 15.54 5.03
C LEU A 160 0.22 16.79 4.28
N TRP A 161 0.53 16.67 2.99
CA TRP A 161 0.87 17.82 2.14
C TRP A 161 -0.30 18.80 1.94
N LEU A 162 -1.53 18.31 1.79
CA LEU A 162 -2.71 19.17 1.74
C LEU A 162 -2.91 19.93 3.06
N LEU A 163 -2.71 19.24 4.19
CA LEU A 163 -2.78 19.85 5.53
C LEU A 163 -1.65 20.88 5.75
N ASP A 164 -0.46 20.69 5.18
CA ASP A 164 0.62 21.69 5.19
C ASP A 164 0.17 23.01 4.56
N GLY A 165 -0.50 22.90 3.40
CA GLY A 165 -1.03 24.05 2.67
C GLY A 165 -2.13 24.80 3.44
N TRP A 166 -2.87 24.12 4.31
CA TRP A 166 -3.96 24.71 5.09
C TRP A 166 -3.54 25.20 6.48
N CYS A 167 -2.56 24.57 7.10
CA CYS A 167 -2.18 24.84 8.50
C CYS A 167 -0.91 25.71 8.65
N PHE A 168 -0.28 26.16 7.55
CA PHE A 168 0.95 26.98 7.53
C PHE A 168 2.13 26.40 8.33
N PHE A 169 2.04 25.13 8.72
CA PHE A 169 3.07 24.39 9.44
C PHE A 169 3.55 23.27 8.52
N PRO A 170 4.87 23.12 8.27
CA PRO A 170 5.37 22.05 7.42
C PRO A 170 5.40 20.72 8.18
N TRP A 171 4.29 19.99 8.15
CA TRP A 171 4.19 18.59 8.56
C TRP A 171 4.96 17.67 7.60
N CYS A 172 4.95 17.99 6.30
CA CYS A 172 5.70 17.29 5.26
C CYS A 172 6.48 18.29 4.37
N PRO A 173 7.72 17.98 3.98
CA PRO A 173 8.35 18.70 2.88
C PRO A 173 7.55 18.48 1.59
N PRO A 174 7.59 19.44 0.63
CA PRO A 174 6.78 19.37 -0.59
C PRO A 174 6.98 18.03 -1.31
N LEU A 175 5.90 17.25 -1.43
CA LEU A 175 5.86 15.91 -2.02
C LEU A 175 6.38 15.85 -3.46
N PHE A 176 6.27 16.97 -4.16
CA PHE A 176 6.62 17.09 -5.56
C PHE A 176 7.55 18.31 -5.70
N ARG A 177 8.84 18.08 -5.94
CA ARG A 177 9.56 19.04 -6.78
C ARG A 177 8.86 19.01 -8.14
N LYS A 178 8.65 20.16 -8.77
CA LYS A 178 7.83 20.34 -9.99
C LYS A 178 8.14 19.38 -11.15
N GLU A 179 9.24 18.62 -11.08
CA GLU A 179 9.79 17.78 -12.13
C GLU A 179 9.39 16.30 -12.04
N GLU A 180 8.81 15.80 -10.93
CA GLU A 180 8.44 14.38 -10.78
C GLU A 180 6.99 14.18 -10.32
N MET A 181 6.05 14.33 -11.26
CA MET A 181 4.61 14.08 -11.03
C MET A 181 4.22 12.60 -11.09
N SER A 182 5.13 11.69 -11.49
CA SER A 182 4.85 10.26 -11.65
C SER A 182 4.22 9.60 -10.43
N PRO A 183 4.62 9.86 -9.18
CA PRO A 183 4.01 9.22 -8.01
C PRO A 183 2.55 9.66 -7.81
N LEU A 184 2.20 10.90 -8.16
CA LEU A 184 0.84 11.40 -8.04
C LEU A 184 -0.12 10.66 -8.99
N TYR A 185 0.32 10.36 -10.22
CA TYR A 185 -0.48 9.60 -11.16
C TYR A 185 -0.76 8.19 -10.67
N PHE A 186 0.22 7.52 -10.04
CA PHE A 186 0.00 6.18 -9.46
C PHE A 186 -0.97 6.22 -8.27
N ILE A 187 -0.89 7.26 -7.44
CA ILE A 187 -1.82 7.47 -6.32
C ILE A 187 -3.25 7.67 -6.83
N LEU A 188 -3.44 8.57 -7.78
CA LEU A 188 -4.75 8.84 -8.38
C LEU A 188 -5.30 7.61 -9.11
N LEU A 189 -4.45 6.87 -9.83
CA LEU A 189 -4.85 5.63 -10.49
C LEU A 189 -5.29 4.58 -9.48
N GLY A 190 -4.60 4.48 -8.33
CA GLY A 190 -4.98 3.60 -7.22
C GLY A 190 -6.37 3.94 -6.65
N GLU A 191 -6.63 5.23 -6.38
CA GLU A 191 -7.94 5.71 -5.92
C GLU A 191 -9.07 5.38 -6.90
N VAL A 192 -8.86 5.71 -8.18
CA VAL A 192 -9.84 5.44 -9.23
C VAL A 192 -10.07 3.93 -9.36
N ALA A 193 -9.02 3.11 -9.26
CA ALA A 193 -9.15 1.66 -9.32
C ALA A 193 -10.00 1.11 -8.15
N VAL A 194 -9.79 1.58 -6.92
CA VAL A 194 -10.61 1.18 -5.75
C VAL A 194 -12.06 1.60 -5.95
N MET A 195 -12.30 2.83 -6.40
CA MET A 195 -13.66 3.34 -6.67
C MET A 195 -14.37 2.51 -7.74
N VAL A 196 -13.74 2.30 -8.89
CA VAL A 196 -14.29 1.50 -9.99
C VAL A 196 -14.54 0.06 -9.54
N ALA A 197 -13.57 -0.58 -8.87
CA ALA A 197 -13.74 -1.93 -8.36
C ALA A 197 -14.91 -2.04 -7.37
N THR A 198 -15.13 -1.01 -6.55
CA THR A 198 -16.28 -0.93 -5.63
C THR A 198 -17.60 -0.85 -6.38
N ILE A 199 -17.69 0.02 -7.38
CA ILE A 199 -18.90 0.19 -8.21
C ILE A 199 -19.24 -1.12 -8.92
N ILE A 200 -18.25 -1.74 -9.57
CA ILE A 200 -18.39 -3.03 -10.26
C ILE A 200 -18.86 -4.11 -9.29
N LYS A 201 -18.21 -4.21 -8.12
CA LYS A 201 -18.50 -5.26 -7.13
C LYS A 201 -19.88 -5.12 -6.49
N LEU A 202 -20.38 -3.89 -6.35
CA LEU A 202 -21.73 -3.61 -5.83
C LEU A 202 -22.81 -3.57 -6.92
N ASP A 203 -22.45 -3.82 -8.18
CA ASP A 203 -23.35 -3.75 -9.34
C ASP A 203 -24.00 -2.36 -9.51
N LEU A 204 -23.28 -1.30 -9.14
CA LEU A 204 -23.77 0.09 -9.13
C LEU A 204 -23.47 0.82 -10.45
N TRP A 205 -23.55 0.14 -11.59
CA TRP A 205 -23.13 0.68 -12.90
C TRP A 205 -23.85 1.96 -13.30
N PHE A 206 -25.02 2.24 -12.74
CA PHE A 206 -25.77 3.48 -12.96
C PHE A 206 -25.11 4.74 -12.36
N LEU A 207 -23.99 4.59 -11.63
CA LEU A 207 -23.19 5.69 -11.08
C LEU A 207 -21.96 6.06 -11.94
N LEU A 208 -21.70 5.34 -13.04
CA LEU A 208 -20.63 5.60 -14.01
C LEU A 208 -21.17 6.34 -15.24
#